data_AF-A0A8H3TSH7-F1
#
_entry.id   AF-A0A8H3TSH7-F1
#
_cell.length_a   1.000
_cell.length_b   1.000
_cell.length_c   1.000
_cell.angle_alpha   90.00
_cell.angle_beta   90.00
_cell.angle_gamma   90.00
#
_symmetry.space_group_name_H-M   'P 1'
#
loop_
_entity.id
_entity.type
_entity.pdbx_description
1 polymer ?
#
loop_
_entity_poly.entity_id
_entity_poly.type
_entity_poly.pdbx_seq_one_letter_code
_entity_poly.pdbx_strand_id
1 'polypeptide(L)'
;MDDPMSPAPSGKVAASLTETLMRISADLEAEQTLKESIKESLQPLDTLSRSVTALINRVHSTPSDQLEALAQQTLDQVRASSTQWEVVAEKIPRGEYHRYAYQPSFILKPLVTAITLAFFLLHDDLIPLPLAAETIGIKSEWQDRLQLSPDDYLQGVIGASNELARLAMNAVTLRNFSLPLRIAAFEKDLFAGFSLLNLRNDALRRRFDSLKYDVKRCEDVVYDITLRNLAPPPAQSG
;
A
#
# COMPACT_ATOMS: atom_id res chain seq x y z
N MET A 1 -39.18 16.83 69.39
CA MET A 1 -38.49 17.59 68.32
C MET A 1 -37.85 16.54 67.44
N ASP A 2 -38.66 15.97 66.55
CA ASP A 2 -38.22 14.97 65.58
C ASP A 2 -37.98 15.71 64.27
N ASP A 3 -36.73 15.69 63.82
CA ASP A 3 -36.31 16.25 62.54
C ASP A 3 -36.35 15.11 61.51
N PRO A 4 -37.16 15.17 60.44
CA PRO A 4 -37.26 14.08 59.50
C PRO A 4 -36.02 14.06 58.61
N MET A 5 -35.29 12.94 58.70
CA MET A 5 -34.13 12.63 57.87
C MET A 5 -34.50 12.76 56.39
N SER A 6 -33.95 13.78 55.73
CA SER A 6 -34.11 14.04 54.31
C SER A 6 -33.69 12.82 53.49
N PRO A 7 -34.49 12.34 52.52
CA PRO A 7 -34.14 11.15 51.73
C PRO A 7 -32.90 11.43 50.85
N ALA A 8 -31.95 10.50 50.88
CA ALA A 8 -30.66 10.58 50.21
C ALA A 8 -30.78 10.67 48.67
N PRO A 9 -29.81 11.29 47.97
CA PRO A 9 -29.88 11.63 46.53
C PRO A 9 -29.68 10.44 45.57
N SER A 10 -29.91 9.21 46.02
CA SER A 10 -29.61 7.94 45.32
C SER A 10 -30.28 7.84 43.93
N GLY A 11 -31.52 8.33 43.79
CA GLY A 11 -32.26 8.26 42.52
C GLY A 11 -31.73 9.15 41.40
N LYS A 12 -31.13 10.30 41.72
CA LYS A 12 -30.57 11.23 40.70
C LYS A 12 -29.25 10.71 40.12
N VAL A 13 -28.42 10.07 40.95
CA VAL A 13 -27.16 9.45 40.52
C VAL A 13 -27.42 8.25 39.61
N ALA A 14 -28.39 7.40 39.95
CA ALA A 14 -28.79 6.28 39.11
C ALA A 14 -29.35 6.74 37.75
N ALA A 15 -30.18 7.79 37.72
CA ALA A 15 -30.70 8.37 36.48
C ALA A 15 -29.58 8.96 35.59
N SER A 16 -28.67 9.75 36.16
CA SER A 16 -27.53 10.35 35.44
C SER A 16 -26.54 9.31 34.92
N LEU A 17 -26.29 8.24 35.68
CA LEU A 17 -25.49 7.10 35.22
C LEU A 17 -26.15 6.41 34.04
N THR A 18 -27.46 6.16 34.13
CA THR A 18 -28.21 5.46 33.09
C THR A 18 -28.24 6.27 31.80
N GLU A 19 -28.51 7.58 31.88
CA GLU A 19 -28.44 8.51 30.75
C GLU A 19 -27.05 8.52 30.09
N THR A 20 -25.99 8.54 30.91
CA THR A 20 -24.61 8.50 30.41
C THR A 20 -24.33 7.20 29.64
N LEU A 21 -24.73 6.05 30.20
CA LEU A 21 -24.54 4.75 29.55
C LEU A 21 -25.37 4.61 28.27
N MET A 22 -26.60 5.14 28.24
CA MET A 22 -27.43 5.18 27.04
C MET A 22 -26.78 6.01 25.93
N ARG A 23 -26.20 7.18 26.25
CA ARG A 23 -25.47 8.02 25.28
C ARG A 23 -24.25 7.29 24.73
N ILE A 24 -23.46 6.65 25.59
CA ILE A 24 -22.30 5.85 25.16
C ILE A 24 -22.75 4.70 24.24
N SER A 25 -23.86 4.02 24.56
CA SER A 25 -24.41 2.97 23.69
C SER A 25 -24.76 3.52 22.30
N ALA A 26 -25.45 4.66 22.24
CA ALA A 26 -25.80 5.30 20.98
C ALA A 26 -24.56 5.74 20.17
N ASP A 27 -23.53 6.27 20.82
CA ASP A 27 -22.27 6.65 20.18
C ASP A 27 -21.54 5.43 19.60
N LEU A 28 -21.51 4.30 20.33
CA LEU A 28 -20.91 3.04 19.89
C LEU A 28 -21.67 2.43 18.70
N GLU A 29 -23.00 2.46 18.74
CA GLU A 29 -23.85 2.00 17.63
C GLU A 29 -23.62 2.84 16.38
N ALA A 30 -23.60 4.17 16.51
CA ALA A 30 -23.32 5.07 15.39
C ALA A 30 -21.92 4.85 14.80
N GLU A 31 -20.90 4.64 15.65
CA GLU A 31 -19.55 4.29 15.19
C GLU A 31 -19.53 2.96 14.43
N GLN A 32 -20.25 1.94 14.92
CA GLN A 32 -20.33 0.64 14.28
C GLN A 32 -20.99 0.73 12.90
N THR A 33 -22.12 1.44 12.80
CA THR A 33 -22.81 1.69 11.53
C THR A 33 -21.90 2.43 10.53
N LEU A 34 -21.13 3.42 11.01
CA LEU A 34 -20.18 4.14 10.16
C LEU A 34 -19.05 3.22 9.66
N LYS A 35 -18.48 2.38 10.53
CA LYS A 35 -17.44 1.40 10.13
C LYS A 35 -17.95 0.43 9.08
N GLU A 36 -19.20 -0.01 9.19
CA GLU A 36 -19.84 -0.88 8.21
C GLU A 36 -20.06 -0.15 6.88
N SER A 37 -20.55 1.09 6.91
CA SER A 37 -20.75 1.89 5.70
C SER A 37 -19.43 2.19 4.95
N ILE A 38 -18.34 2.47 5.68
CA ILE A 38 -17.01 2.64 5.07
C ILE A 38 -16.57 1.32 4.43
N LYS A 39 -16.68 0.20 5.15
CA LYS A 39 -16.32 -1.13 4.62
C LYS A 39 -17.11 -1.49 3.36
N GLU A 40 -18.40 -1.20 3.32
CA GLU A 40 -19.24 -1.41 2.13
C GLU A 40 -18.77 -0.55 0.94
N SER A 41 -18.45 0.73 1.18
CA SER A 41 -17.93 1.63 0.14
C SER A 41 -16.59 1.18 -0.44
N LEU A 42 -15.81 0.39 0.31
CA LEU A 42 -14.53 -0.17 -0.12
C LEU A 42 -14.67 -1.44 -0.96
N GLN A 43 -15.83 -2.10 -1.02
CA GLN A 43 -15.98 -3.37 -1.76
C GLN A 43 -15.62 -3.28 -3.25
N PRO A 44 -16.05 -2.24 -4.01
CA PRO A 44 -15.66 -2.11 -5.42
C PRO A 44 -14.15 -1.93 -5.59
N LEU A 45 -13.50 -1.23 -4.65
CA LEU A 45 -12.06 -1.01 -4.63
C LEU A 45 -11.29 -2.30 -4.29
N ASP A 46 -11.82 -3.14 -3.41
CA ASP A 46 -11.23 -4.46 -3.12
C ASP A 46 -11.30 -5.37 -4.36
N THR A 47 -12.44 -5.42 -5.05
CA THR A 47 -12.56 -6.14 -6.33
C THR A 47 -11.56 -5.64 -7.37
N LEU A 48 -11.44 -4.31 -7.52
CA LEU A 48 -10.49 -3.70 -8.44
C LEU A 48 -9.04 -4.03 -8.05
N SER A 49 -8.69 -3.91 -6.77
CA SER A 49 -7.34 -4.20 -6.26
C SER A 49 -6.93 -5.65 -6.53
N ARG A 50 -7.84 -6.61 -6.33
CA ARG A 50 -7.61 -8.02 -6.68
C ARG A 50 -7.43 -8.22 -8.18
N SER A 51 -8.23 -7.54 -9.00
CA SER A 51 -8.12 -7.62 -10.46
C SER A 51 -6.81 -7.02 -10.97
N VAL A 52 -6.42 -5.85 -10.48
CA VAL A 52 -5.13 -5.19 -10.77
C VAL A 52 -3.96 -6.07 -10.34
N THR A 53 -4.03 -6.66 -9.14
CA THR A 53 -3.01 -7.60 -8.64
C THR A 53 -2.89 -8.82 -9.57
N ALA A 54 -4.01 -9.38 -10.02
CA ALA A 54 -4.01 -10.50 -10.97
C ALA A 54 -3.44 -10.08 -12.34
N LEU A 55 -3.73 -8.86 -12.80
CA LEU A 55 -3.21 -8.31 -14.05
C LEU A 55 -1.69 -8.16 -13.99
N ILE A 56 -1.17 -7.41 -13.01
CA ILE A 56 0.27 -7.14 -12.92
C ILE A 56 1.07 -8.41 -12.67
N ASN A 57 0.54 -9.41 -11.96
CA ASN A 57 1.22 -10.70 -11.75
C ASN A 57 1.48 -11.49 -13.05
N ARG A 58 0.85 -11.11 -14.18
CA ARG A 58 1.15 -11.71 -15.48
C ARG A 58 2.55 -11.36 -15.99
N VAL A 59 3.22 -10.35 -15.44
CA VAL A 59 4.61 -9.98 -15.81
C VAL A 59 5.55 -11.18 -15.78
N HIS A 60 5.32 -12.13 -14.87
CA HIS A 60 6.12 -13.35 -14.70
C HIS A 60 6.07 -14.33 -15.88
N SER A 61 5.10 -14.19 -16.78
CA SER A 61 4.93 -15.02 -17.98
C SER A 61 4.76 -14.23 -19.27
N THR A 62 4.91 -12.90 -19.20
CA THR A 62 4.66 -12.00 -20.34
C THR A 62 5.95 -11.80 -21.15
N PRO A 63 5.91 -11.98 -22.48
CA PRO A 63 7.02 -11.65 -23.37
C PRO A 63 7.48 -10.20 -23.23
N SER A 64 8.77 -9.95 -23.48
CA SER A 64 9.40 -8.65 -23.16
C SER A 64 8.82 -7.48 -23.94
N ASP A 65 8.39 -7.71 -25.17
CA ASP A 65 7.74 -6.74 -26.06
C ASP A 65 6.31 -6.38 -25.61
N GLN A 66 5.74 -7.12 -24.66
CA GLN A 66 4.39 -6.89 -24.13
C GLN A 66 4.38 -6.34 -22.69
N LEU A 67 5.54 -6.27 -22.03
CA LEU A 67 5.63 -5.81 -20.63
C LEU A 67 5.20 -4.35 -20.48
N GLU A 68 5.59 -3.47 -21.41
CA GLU A 68 5.21 -2.06 -21.41
C GLU A 68 3.70 -1.88 -21.55
N ALA A 69 3.07 -2.61 -22.48
CA ALA A 69 1.62 -2.57 -22.66
C ALA A 69 0.86 -3.07 -21.41
N LEU A 70 1.35 -4.14 -20.78
CA LEU A 70 0.77 -4.67 -19.53
C LEU A 70 0.91 -3.68 -18.37
N ALA A 71 2.06 -3.02 -18.25
CA ALA A 71 2.31 -2.00 -17.25
C ALA A 71 1.37 -0.80 -17.44
N GLN A 72 1.24 -0.30 -18.67
CA GLN A 72 0.31 0.79 -18.98
C GLN A 72 -1.15 0.41 -18.68
N GLN A 73 -1.57 -0.79 -19.08
CA GLN A 73 -2.91 -1.31 -18.77
C GLN A 73 -3.17 -1.36 -17.26
N THR A 74 -2.17 -1.74 -16.47
CA THR A 74 -2.25 -1.77 -15.00
C THR A 74 -2.47 -0.37 -14.45
N LEU A 75 -1.70 0.62 -14.90
CA LEU A 75 -1.86 2.01 -14.46
C LEU A 75 -3.23 2.57 -14.83
N ASP A 76 -3.72 2.29 -16.05
CA ASP A 76 -5.03 2.78 -16.50
C ASP A 76 -6.18 2.17 -15.69
N GLN A 77 -6.08 0.88 -15.35
CA GLN A 77 -7.07 0.23 -14.50
C GLN A 77 -7.08 0.81 -13.07
N VAL A 78 -5.91 1.18 -12.52
CA VAL A 78 -5.84 1.84 -11.21
C VAL A 78 -6.42 3.26 -11.27
N ARG A 79 -6.11 4.04 -12.31
CA ARG A 79 -6.66 5.40 -12.50
C ARG A 79 -8.19 5.41 -12.57
N ALA A 80 -8.78 4.35 -13.13
CA ALA A 80 -10.23 4.18 -13.19
C ALA A 80 -10.91 4.03 -11.81
N SER A 81 -10.14 3.89 -10.72
CA SER A 81 -10.66 3.80 -9.34
C SER A 81 -10.95 5.15 -8.67
N SER A 82 -10.64 6.27 -9.33
CA SER A 82 -10.70 7.61 -8.72
C SER A 82 -12.09 7.96 -8.17
N THR A 83 -13.18 7.61 -8.85
CA THR A 83 -14.54 7.96 -8.42
C THR A 83 -14.99 7.14 -7.21
N GLN A 84 -14.53 5.89 -7.09
CA GLN A 84 -14.82 5.05 -5.93
C GLN A 84 -14.11 5.58 -4.68
N TRP A 85 -12.91 6.13 -4.82
CA TRP A 85 -12.21 6.79 -3.71
C TRP A 85 -12.91 8.07 -3.24
N GLU A 86 -13.58 8.81 -4.13
CA GLU A 86 -14.43 9.96 -3.73
C GLU A 86 -15.54 9.52 -2.78
N VAL A 87 -16.23 8.42 -3.11
CA VAL A 87 -17.30 7.86 -2.27
C VAL A 87 -16.77 7.47 -0.89
N VAL A 88 -15.59 6.84 -0.81
CA VAL A 88 -14.95 6.50 0.47
C VAL A 88 -14.60 7.77 1.26
N ALA A 89 -14.01 8.76 0.59
CA ALA A 89 -13.61 10.02 1.22
C ALA A 89 -14.79 10.81 1.80
N GLU A 90 -15.97 10.71 1.20
CA GLU A 90 -17.20 11.34 1.71
C GLU A 90 -17.75 10.66 2.97
N LYS A 91 -17.47 9.36 3.15
CA LYS A 91 -17.93 8.60 4.32
C LYS A 91 -17.08 8.86 5.56
N ILE A 92 -15.77 9.09 5.40
CA ILE A 92 -14.87 9.28 6.55
C ILE A 92 -15.03 10.71 7.09
N PRO A 93 -15.38 10.90 8.38
CA PRO A 93 -15.50 12.23 8.95
C PRO A 93 -14.17 13.00 8.90
N ARG A 94 -14.27 14.31 8.69
CA ARG A 94 -13.10 15.21 8.68
C ARG A 94 -12.39 15.18 10.04
N GLY A 95 -11.07 15.05 10.01
CA GLY A 95 -10.22 14.98 11.20
C GLY A 95 -10.12 13.58 11.82
N GLU A 96 -10.89 12.61 11.34
CA GLU A 96 -10.93 11.24 11.90
C GLU A 96 -10.12 10.23 11.06
N TYR A 97 -9.24 10.69 10.15
CA TYR A 97 -8.41 9.81 9.31
C TYR A 97 -7.79 8.64 10.09
N HIS A 98 -7.07 8.92 11.18
CA HIS A 98 -6.35 7.89 11.93
C HIS A 98 -7.27 6.85 12.58
N ARG A 99 -8.53 7.18 12.85
CA ARG A 99 -9.50 6.23 13.42
C ARG A 99 -9.94 5.19 12.40
N TYR A 100 -10.01 5.56 11.13
CA TYR A 100 -10.56 4.71 10.06
C TYR A 100 -9.52 4.28 9.01
N ALA A 101 -8.30 4.82 9.05
CA ALA A 101 -7.23 4.57 8.08
C ALA A 101 -6.94 3.08 7.85
N TYR A 102 -7.09 2.26 8.90
CA TYR A 102 -6.86 0.83 8.81
C TYR A 102 -7.70 0.14 7.73
N GLN A 103 -8.91 0.62 7.41
CA GLN A 103 -9.76 -0.02 6.40
C GLN A 103 -9.25 0.25 4.98
N PRO A 104 -9.04 1.51 4.52
CA PRO A 104 -8.44 1.78 3.21
C PRO A 104 -7.02 1.20 3.03
N SER A 105 -6.20 1.17 4.10
CA SER A 105 -4.81 0.71 4.03
C SER A 105 -4.65 -0.71 3.45
N PHE A 106 -5.61 -1.62 3.69
CA PHE A 106 -5.56 -2.98 3.12
C PHE A 106 -5.67 -3.01 1.59
N ILE A 107 -6.30 -2.00 1.01
CA ILE A 107 -6.48 -1.87 -0.44
C ILE A 107 -5.37 -1.01 -1.04
N LEU A 108 -4.96 0.06 -0.35
CA LEU A 108 -3.92 0.97 -0.81
C LEU A 108 -2.57 0.24 -1.00
N LYS A 109 -2.17 -0.63 -0.07
CA LYS A 109 -0.86 -1.32 -0.14
C LYS A 109 -0.70 -2.17 -1.42
N PRO A 110 -1.63 -3.10 -1.77
CA PRO A 110 -1.54 -3.82 -3.04
C PRO A 110 -1.60 -2.93 -4.28
N LEU A 111 -2.38 -1.84 -4.26
CA LEU A 111 -2.40 -0.89 -5.37
C LEU A 111 -1.04 -0.19 -5.54
N VAL A 112 -0.41 0.23 -4.44
CA VAL A 112 0.95 0.80 -4.47
C VAL A 112 1.95 -0.23 -5.00
N THR A 113 1.86 -1.49 -4.57
CA THR A 113 2.69 -2.57 -5.13
C THR A 113 2.55 -2.63 -6.65
N ALA A 114 1.32 -2.68 -7.15
CA ALA A 114 1.04 -2.82 -8.57
C ALA A 114 1.52 -1.62 -9.40
N ILE A 115 1.24 -0.39 -8.96
CA ILE A 115 1.68 0.81 -9.68
C ILE A 115 3.19 1.00 -9.62
N THR A 116 3.85 0.58 -8.52
CA THR A 116 5.31 0.64 -8.42
C THR A 116 5.97 -0.32 -9.41
N LEU A 117 5.47 -1.56 -9.49
CA LEU A 117 5.89 -2.55 -10.49
C LEU A 117 5.70 -2.02 -11.91
N ALA A 118 4.51 -1.49 -12.22
CA ALA A 118 4.21 -0.95 -13.53
C ALA A 118 5.11 0.26 -13.87
N PHE A 119 5.29 1.18 -12.93
CA PHE A 119 6.13 2.37 -13.13
C PHE A 119 7.60 2.00 -13.35
N PHE A 120 8.14 1.03 -12.62
CA PHE A 120 9.49 0.51 -12.86
C PHE A 120 9.64 -0.06 -14.27
N LEU A 121 8.67 -0.86 -14.73
CA LEU A 121 8.74 -1.46 -16.08
C LEU A 121 8.78 -0.40 -17.20
N LEU A 122 8.14 0.75 -16.98
CA LEU A 122 8.05 1.86 -17.92
C LEU A 122 9.22 2.85 -17.83
N HIS A 123 9.76 3.08 -16.63
CA HIS A 123 10.64 4.22 -16.35
C HIS A 123 11.95 3.88 -15.67
N ASP A 124 12.16 2.62 -15.25
CA ASP A 124 13.34 2.19 -14.48
C ASP A 124 13.55 2.95 -13.16
N ASP A 125 12.46 3.45 -12.57
CA ASP A 125 12.52 4.31 -11.40
C ASP A 125 11.39 3.97 -10.40
N LEU A 126 11.49 4.56 -9.20
CA LEU A 126 10.50 4.45 -8.14
C LEU A 126 9.43 5.52 -8.34
N ILE A 127 8.16 5.12 -8.41
CA ILE A 127 7.04 6.09 -8.45
C ILE A 127 7.05 6.97 -7.19
N PRO A 128 7.15 8.31 -7.31
CA PRO A 128 7.13 9.19 -6.15
C PRO A 128 5.79 9.12 -5.41
N LEU A 129 5.79 9.24 -4.07
CA LEU A 129 4.56 9.16 -3.26
C LEU A 129 3.43 10.08 -3.74
N PRO A 130 3.67 11.37 -4.08
CA PRO A 130 2.61 12.23 -4.59
C PRO A 130 1.98 11.71 -5.90
N LEU A 131 2.81 11.20 -6.81
CA LEU A 131 2.36 10.63 -8.08
C LEU A 131 1.63 9.30 -7.87
N ALA A 132 2.04 8.50 -6.89
CA ALA A 132 1.36 7.27 -6.50
C ALA A 132 -0.06 7.58 -5.97
N ALA A 133 -0.19 8.58 -5.09
CA ALA A 133 -1.48 9.04 -4.59
C ALA A 133 -2.39 9.54 -5.72
N GLU A 134 -1.85 10.38 -6.62
CA GLU A 134 -2.56 10.88 -7.80
C GLU A 134 -3.03 9.73 -8.73
N THR A 135 -2.15 8.77 -9.01
CA THR A 135 -2.45 7.63 -9.88
C THR A 135 -3.58 6.76 -9.32
N ILE A 136 -3.62 6.58 -7.99
CA ILE A 136 -4.71 5.87 -7.31
C ILE A 136 -6.00 6.71 -7.30
N GLY A 137 -5.91 8.03 -7.42
CA GLY A 137 -7.04 8.95 -7.33
C GLY A 137 -7.30 9.48 -5.92
N ILE A 138 -6.30 9.38 -5.03
CA ILE A 138 -6.34 10.00 -3.70
C ILE A 138 -5.99 11.47 -3.83
N LYS A 139 -6.94 12.35 -3.55
CA LYS A 139 -6.77 13.78 -3.74
C LYS A 139 -6.17 14.48 -2.51
N SER A 140 -5.39 15.52 -2.76
CA SER A 140 -4.66 16.27 -1.73
C SER A 140 -5.58 16.95 -0.70
N GLU A 141 -6.80 17.33 -1.10
CA GLU A 141 -7.80 17.97 -0.24
C GLU A 141 -8.46 17.01 0.78
N TRP A 142 -8.12 15.72 0.74
CA TRP A 142 -8.66 14.70 1.65
C TRP A 142 -7.72 14.36 2.81
N GLN A 143 -6.59 15.04 2.98
CA GLN A 143 -5.60 14.74 4.02
C GLN A 143 -6.19 14.58 5.44
N ASP A 144 -7.32 15.25 5.72
CA ASP A 144 -8.02 15.18 7.00
C ASP A 144 -8.86 13.91 7.21
N ARG A 145 -9.12 13.12 6.16
CA ARG A 145 -10.04 11.97 6.18
C ARG A 145 -9.60 10.76 5.37
N LEU A 146 -8.89 10.94 4.26
CA LEU A 146 -8.35 9.88 3.42
C LEU A 146 -7.04 10.32 2.76
N GLN A 147 -5.96 9.57 3.00
CA GLN A 147 -4.65 9.82 2.39
C GLN A 147 -3.90 8.51 2.18
N LEU A 148 -2.99 8.50 1.21
CA LEU A 148 -1.95 7.48 1.11
C LEU A 148 -0.85 7.82 2.12
N SER A 149 -0.79 7.09 3.23
CA SER A 149 0.23 7.33 4.25
C SER A 149 1.63 6.92 3.76
N PRO A 150 2.71 7.54 4.27
CA PRO A 150 4.06 7.07 4.01
C PRO A 150 4.29 5.61 4.40
N ASP A 151 3.64 5.13 5.48
CA ASP A 151 3.72 3.74 5.90
C ASP A 151 3.09 2.79 4.86
N ASP A 152 1.88 3.10 4.39
CA ASP A 152 1.21 2.29 3.36
C ASP A 152 2.01 2.29 2.04
N TYR A 153 2.56 3.45 1.66
CA TYR A 153 3.40 3.58 0.49
C TYR A 153 4.65 2.69 0.61
N LEU A 154 5.43 2.82 1.69
CA LEU A 154 6.65 2.01 1.89
C LEU A 154 6.33 0.52 1.95
N GLN A 155 5.21 0.13 2.56
CA GLN A 155 4.76 -1.27 2.59
C GLN A 155 4.39 -1.82 1.21
N GLY A 156 3.83 -0.99 0.32
CA GLY A 156 3.57 -1.35 -1.07
C GLY A 156 4.87 -1.44 -1.89
N VAL A 157 5.80 -0.51 -1.70
CA VAL A 157 7.11 -0.53 -2.36
C VAL A 157 7.91 -1.77 -1.99
N ILE A 158 7.92 -2.19 -0.71
CA ILE A 158 8.51 -3.46 -0.30
C ILE A 158 7.85 -4.64 -1.03
N GLY A 159 6.52 -4.61 -1.19
CA GLY A 159 5.80 -5.64 -1.95
C GLY A 159 6.24 -5.69 -3.42
N ALA A 160 6.48 -4.53 -4.04
CA ALA A 160 6.97 -4.45 -5.41
C ALA A 160 8.37 -5.05 -5.54
N SER A 161 9.27 -4.75 -4.60
CA SER A 161 10.62 -5.32 -4.57
C SER A 161 10.61 -6.85 -4.48
N ASN A 162 9.75 -7.43 -3.65
CA ASN A 162 9.62 -8.89 -3.56
C ASN A 162 9.21 -9.51 -4.91
N GLU A 163 8.29 -8.86 -5.64
CA GLU A 163 7.86 -9.31 -6.97
C GLU A 163 8.93 -9.07 -8.06
N LEU A 164 9.71 -7.98 -7.98
CA LEU A 164 10.82 -7.72 -8.91
C LEU A 164 11.91 -8.78 -8.76
N ALA A 165 12.28 -9.17 -7.54
CA ALA A 165 13.25 -10.24 -7.34
C ALA A 165 12.79 -11.59 -7.92
N ARG A 166 11.48 -11.86 -7.89
CA ARG A 166 10.90 -13.02 -8.58
C ARG A 166 10.93 -12.84 -10.10
N LEU A 167 10.58 -11.66 -10.60
CA LEU A 167 10.55 -11.35 -12.02
C LEU A 167 11.95 -11.47 -12.65
N ALA A 168 13.01 -11.07 -11.95
CA ALA A 168 14.39 -11.20 -12.41
C ALA A 168 14.73 -12.65 -12.82
N MET A 169 14.33 -13.64 -12.02
CA MET A 169 14.53 -15.06 -12.37
C MET A 169 13.70 -15.47 -13.59
N ASN A 170 12.41 -15.10 -13.61
CA ASN A 170 11.51 -15.48 -14.71
C ASN A 170 11.91 -14.84 -16.05
N ALA A 171 12.45 -13.62 -16.01
CA ALA A 171 12.96 -12.92 -17.18
C ALA A 171 14.10 -13.69 -17.86
N VAL A 172 15.01 -14.29 -17.08
CA VAL A 172 16.06 -15.17 -17.62
C VAL A 172 15.48 -16.39 -18.33
N THR A 173 14.44 -17.01 -17.77
CA THR A 173 13.72 -18.13 -18.41
C THR A 173 13.10 -17.71 -19.74
N LEU A 174 12.60 -16.48 -19.83
CA LEU A 174 12.06 -15.88 -21.05
C LEU A 174 13.13 -15.26 -21.98
N ARG A 175 14.41 -15.51 -21.70
CA ARG A 175 15.58 -14.99 -22.46
C ARG A 175 15.70 -13.47 -22.49
N ASN A 176 15.09 -12.77 -21.54
CA ASN A 176 15.34 -11.36 -21.31
C ASN A 176 16.45 -11.20 -20.26
N PHE A 177 17.69 -11.07 -20.74
CA PHE A 177 18.84 -10.90 -19.86
C PHE A 177 19.10 -9.43 -19.47
N SER A 178 18.39 -8.48 -20.11
CA SER A 178 18.50 -7.04 -19.79
C SER A 178 17.70 -6.64 -18.56
N LEU A 179 16.51 -7.21 -18.39
CA LEU A 179 15.62 -6.87 -17.28
C LEU A 179 16.19 -7.23 -15.90
N PRO A 180 16.84 -8.39 -15.68
CA PRO A 180 17.48 -8.69 -14.40
C PRO A 180 18.57 -7.69 -14.00
N LEU A 181 19.32 -7.15 -14.97
CA LEU A 181 20.34 -6.12 -14.72
C LEU A 181 19.69 -4.81 -14.24
N ARG A 182 18.62 -4.38 -14.91
CA ARG A 182 17.82 -3.21 -14.52
C ARG A 182 17.23 -3.38 -13.12
N ILE A 183 16.65 -4.55 -12.84
CA ILE A 183 16.06 -4.88 -11.53
C ILE A 183 17.14 -4.84 -10.43
N ALA A 184 18.30 -5.46 -10.65
CA ALA A 184 19.36 -5.49 -9.64
C ALA A 184 19.90 -4.09 -9.30
N ALA A 185 20.02 -3.21 -10.30
CA ALA A 185 20.40 -1.81 -10.08
C ALA A 185 19.35 -1.09 -9.22
N PHE A 186 18.06 -1.21 -9.59
CA PHE A 186 16.96 -0.61 -8.85
C PHE A 186 16.86 -1.12 -7.41
N GLU A 187 16.95 -2.44 -7.18
CA GLU A 187 16.91 -3.04 -5.84
C GLU A 187 18.04 -2.55 -4.93
N LYS A 188 19.24 -2.36 -5.50
CA LYS A 188 20.38 -1.82 -4.77
C LYS A 188 20.13 -0.37 -4.31
N ASP A 189 19.65 0.48 -5.21
CA ASP A 189 19.36 1.88 -4.90
C ASP A 189 18.18 1.99 -3.92
N LEU A 190 17.16 1.15 -4.09
CA LEU A 190 16.03 1.03 -3.18
C LEU A 190 16.49 0.65 -1.76
N PHE A 191 17.32 -0.39 -1.64
CA PHE A 191 17.86 -0.82 -0.35
C PHE A 191 18.70 0.26 0.33
N ALA A 192 19.53 0.98 -0.44
CA ALA A 192 20.29 2.11 0.06
C ALA A 192 19.36 3.24 0.57
N GLY A 193 18.32 3.57 -0.20
CA GLY A 193 17.33 4.58 0.17
C GLY A 193 16.56 4.22 1.45
N PHE A 194 16.09 2.98 1.57
CA PHE A 194 15.44 2.52 2.81
C PHE A 194 16.39 2.50 4.01
N SER A 195 17.69 2.26 3.80
CA SER A 195 18.69 2.28 4.88
C SER A 195 18.90 3.68 5.48
N LEU A 196 18.53 4.75 4.74
CA LEU A 196 18.53 6.12 5.26
C LEU A 196 17.35 6.40 6.20
N LEU A 197 16.31 5.56 6.15
CA LEU A 197 15.12 5.73 6.98
C LEU A 197 15.38 5.20 8.39
N ASN A 198 15.20 6.07 9.39
CA ASN A 198 15.25 5.67 10.79
C ASN A 198 13.92 5.02 11.23
N LEU A 199 13.64 3.85 10.67
CA LEU A 199 12.42 3.08 10.96
C LEU A 199 12.46 2.59 12.41
N ARG A 200 11.37 2.80 13.15
CA ARG A 200 11.18 2.22 14.48
C ARG A 200 11.02 0.70 14.38
N ASN A 201 11.29 -0.02 15.47
CA ASN A 201 11.16 -1.49 15.52
C ASN A 201 9.68 -1.91 15.50
N ASP A 202 9.07 -1.90 14.32
CA ASP A 202 7.68 -2.26 14.08
C ASP A 202 7.52 -3.25 12.91
N ALA A 203 6.29 -3.45 12.43
CA ALA A 203 6.00 -4.35 11.32
C ALA A 203 6.69 -3.91 10.02
N LEU A 204 6.84 -2.62 9.77
CA LEU A 204 7.50 -2.09 8.58
C LEU A 204 8.99 -2.40 8.62
N ARG A 205 9.65 -2.24 9.78
CA ARG A 205 11.07 -2.60 9.94
C ARG A 205 11.35 -4.07 9.62
N ARG A 206 10.51 -4.98 10.12
CA ARG A 206 10.66 -6.42 9.83
C ARG A 206 10.52 -6.74 8.35
N ARG A 207 9.62 -6.06 7.64
CA ARG A 207 9.47 -6.20 6.18
C ARG A 207 10.62 -5.56 5.42
N PHE A 208 11.17 -4.44 5.90
CA PHE A 208 12.37 -3.85 5.32
C PHE A 208 13.58 -4.80 5.46
N ASP A 209 13.78 -5.40 6.65
CA ASP A 209 14.92 -6.28 6.89
C ASP A 209 14.91 -7.53 5.99
N SER A 210 13.78 -7.88 5.34
CA SER A 210 13.72 -8.95 4.34
C SER A 210 14.28 -8.55 2.98
N LEU A 211 14.34 -7.26 2.64
CA LEU A 211 14.81 -6.77 1.34
C LEU A 211 16.23 -7.21 1.01
N LYS A 212 17.10 -7.36 2.03
CA LYS A 212 18.47 -7.85 1.82
C LYS A 212 18.54 -9.22 1.12
N TYR A 213 17.51 -10.05 1.31
CA TYR A 213 17.44 -11.36 0.66
C TYR A 213 17.02 -11.24 -0.81
N ASP A 214 16.16 -10.28 -1.13
CA ASP A 214 15.73 -10.00 -2.49
C ASP A 214 16.86 -9.34 -3.29
N VAL A 215 17.59 -8.38 -2.70
CA VAL A 215 18.82 -7.80 -3.28
C VAL A 215 19.82 -8.91 -3.61
N LYS A 216 20.14 -9.77 -2.63
CA LYS A 216 21.05 -10.89 -2.84
C LYS A 216 20.59 -11.80 -3.98
N ARG A 217 19.29 -12.13 -4.04
CA ARG A 217 18.74 -12.98 -5.10
C ARG A 217 18.93 -12.35 -6.47
N CYS A 218 18.70 -11.04 -6.61
CA CYS A 218 18.94 -10.32 -7.86
C CYS A 218 20.43 -10.31 -8.24
N GLU A 219 21.33 -10.11 -7.28
CA GLU A 219 22.78 -10.17 -7.49
C GLU A 219 23.23 -11.56 -7.97
N ASP A 220 22.72 -12.63 -7.36
CA ASP A 220 23.01 -14.02 -7.75
C ASP A 220 22.57 -14.27 -9.21
N VAL A 221 21.40 -13.77 -9.62
CA VAL A 221 20.91 -13.87 -11.01
C VAL A 221 21.83 -13.11 -11.97
N VAL A 222 22.24 -11.89 -11.63
CA VAL A 222 23.15 -11.09 -12.47
C VAL A 222 24.53 -11.74 -12.56
N TYR A 223 25.03 -12.32 -11.47
CA TYR A 223 26.26 -13.09 -11.47
C TYR A 223 26.19 -14.26 -12.45
N ASP A 224 25.09 -15.02 -12.43
CA ASP A 224 24.86 -16.15 -13.34
C ASP A 224 24.80 -15.76 -14.82
N ILE A 225 24.19 -14.61 -15.13
CA ILE A 225 24.14 -14.03 -16.50
C ILE A 225 25.55 -13.64 -16.95
N THR A 226 26.30 -12.98 -16.07
CA THR A 226 27.65 -12.45 -16.36
C THR A 226 28.64 -13.60 -16.57
N LEU A 227 28.63 -14.61 -15.71
CA LEU A 227 29.50 -15.79 -15.81
C LEU A 227 29.33 -16.54 -17.15
N ARG A 228 28.11 -16.51 -17.71
CA ARG A 228 27.76 -17.17 -18.97
C ARG A 228 27.86 -16.25 -20.20
N ASN A 229 28.31 -15.00 -20.04
CA ASN A 229 28.38 -13.99 -21.09
C ASN A 229 27.04 -13.80 -21.83
N LEU A 230 25.91 -13.86 -21.11
CA LEU A 230 24.57 -13.75 -21.70
C LEU A 230 24.09 -12.30 -21.88
N ALA A 231 24.82 -11.33 -21.33
CA ALA A 231 24.58 -9.91 -21.49
C ALA A 231 25.91 -9.16 -21.71
N PRO A 232 25.89 -7.98 -22.34
CA PRO A 232 27.09 -7.15 -22.48
C PRO A 232 27.64 -6.81 -21.08
N PRO A 233 28.97 -6.77 -20.90
CA PRO A 233 29.55 -6.34 -19.64
C PRO A 233 29.09 -4.92 -19.30
N PRO A 234 28.85 -4.60 -18.01
CA PRO A 234 28.48 -3.25 -17.61
C PRO A 234 29.53 -2.26 -18.13
N ALA A 235 29.08 -1.19 -18.78
CA ALA A 235 29.97 -0.15 -19.28
C ALA A 235 30.85 0.35 -18.13
N GLN A 236 32.17 0.25 -18.29
CA GLN A 236 33.10 0.83 -17.32
C GLN A 236 32.95 2.34 -17.39
N SER A 237 32.26 2.92 -16.40
CA SER A 237 32.29 4.35 -16.16
C SER A 237 33.70 4.73 -15.71
N GLY A 238 34.46 5.34 -16.62
CA GLY A 238 35.76 5.96 -16.31
C GLY A 238 35.61 7.25 -15.52
#